data_AF-A0A6J4MUF5-F1
#
_entry.id   AF-A0A6J4MUF5-F1
#
_cell.length_a   1.000
_cell.length_b   1.000
_cell.length_c   1.000
_cell.angle_alpha   90.00
_cell.angle_beta   90.00
_cell.angle_gamma   90.00
#
_symmetry.space_group_name_H-M   'P 1'
#
loop_
_entity.id
_entity.type
_entity.pdbx_description
1 polymer ?
#
loop_
_entity_poly.entity_id
_entity_poly.type
_entity_poly.pdbx_seq_one_letter_code
_entity_poly.pdbx_strand_id
1 'polypeptide(L)'
;MVAFSGKRFEKLFALIVVLLLASPASTARAATLCFMETGQCVGDPFGDFWQGNGGLPVFGFPIVAMIPEANVDTGRTHVAQWLERERLELHPENRQPYAILLGRLGVERLGQLGRDWTTFPRANASAPHYYAVTGHAIAPQFWEYWRGHGLDLGDQGLSERESLALFGYPLSEPSMERNQAGDTVLTQWFERARFEYHPDNPEPYKVLLGLLGRETMGAGNPAASPRYEDRMGVAQTMLSYYNAVNRKEYRRAYGYWDAPGTSPTSTPPDYATFEQGYATTAYVAVTTGTPSLDAGAGNFWATVPTVIVATTTGGRREVFSGCYVLHHTNPGADPRPDAELWKLNRARIDAARSDATPAALLAGLRCDPGTIPPPATT
;
A
#
# COMPACT_ATOMS: atom_id res chain seq x y z
N MET A 1 -0.87 27.47 95.00
CA MET A 1 -0.16 26.18 95.09
C MET A 1 -0.56 25.40 93.83
N VAL A 2 0.39 25.18 92.91
CA VAL A 2 0.61 23.99 92.03
C VAL A 2 -0.65 23.30 91.44
N ALA A 3 -0.84 22.98 90.15
CA ALA A 3 -0.06 23.00 88.92
C ALA A 3 -0.99 22.73 87.70
N PHE A 4 -0.42 22.93 86.51
CA PHE A 4 -0.92 22.66 85.15
C PHE A 4 -1.42 21.24 84.85
N SER A 5 -2.43 21.13 83.98
CA SER A 5 -2.62 20.10 82.92
C SER A 5 -3.91 20.45 82.15
N GLY A 6 -4.09 20.43 80.82
CA GLY A 6 -3.31 20.14 79.62
C GLY A 6 -4.28 20.21 78.41
N LYS A 7 -3.92 20.94 77.34
CA LYS A 7 -3.93 20.54 75.90
C LYS A 7 -5.11 19.64 75.42
N ARG A 8 -5.91 19.91 74.37
CA ARG A 8 -5.72 20.51 73.02
C ARG A 8 -7.13 20.74 72.42
N PHE A 9 -7.45 21.95 71.96
CA PHE A 9 -7.49 22.40 70.55
C PHE A 9 -8.36 21.58 69.57
N GLU A 10 -9.45 22.24 69.19
CA GLU A 10 -10.37 21.97 68.09
C GLU A 10 -9.67 21.77 66.75
N LYS A 11 -10.28 20.98 65.86
CA LYS A 11 -10.64 21.38 64.48
C LYS A 11 -11.39 20.25 63.76
N LEU A 12 -12.66 20.52 63.51
CA LEU A 12 -13.56 19.77 62.62
C LEU A 12 -13.08 19.97 61.17
N PHE A 13 -12.62 18.92 60.50
CA PHE A 13 -12.28 18.97 59.07
C PHE A 13 -13.40 18.28 58.28
N ALA A 14 -14.17 19.07 57.53
CA ALA A 14 -15.17 18.57 56.60
C ALA A 14 -14.47 17.83 55.46
N LEU A 15 -14.78 16.54 55.30
CA LEU A 15 -14.30 15.70 54.23
C LEU A 15 -15.11 15.99 52.96
N ILE A 16 -14.58 16.85 52.08
CA ILE A 16 -15.09 17.02 50.71
C ILE A 16 -14.58 15.83 49.90
N VAL A 17 -15.45 14.85 49.65
CA VAL A 17 -15.21 13.78 48.67
C VAL A 17 -15.42 14.37 47.28
N VAL A 18 -14.33 14.73 46.61
CA VAL A 18 -14.35 15.01 45.16
C VAL A 18 -14.44 13.67 44.46
N LEU A 19 -15.64 13.29 43.99
CA LEU A 19 -15.77 12.23 42.99
C LEU A 19 -15.11 12.73 41.69
N LEU A 20 -13.86 12.34 41.48
CA LEU A 20 -13.25 12.35 40.15
C LEU A 20 -14.05 11.38 39.28
N LEU A 21 -14.94 11.93 38.45
CA LEU A 21 -15.44 11.23 37.28
C LEU A 21 -14.23 10.93 36.40
N ALA A 22 -13.66 9.74 36.54
CA ALA A 22 -12.75 9.20 35.56
C ALA A 22 -13.55 9.05 34.26
N SER A 23 -13.43 10.03 33.37
CA SER A 23 -13.83 9.84 31.99
C SER A 23 -13.16 8.56 31.51
N PRO A 24 -13.89 7.58 30.94
CA PRO A 24 -13.22 6.47 30.29
C PRO A 24 -12.29 7.08 29.25
N ALA A 25 -11.00 6.78 29.34
CA ALA A 25 -10.08 7.13 28.27
C ALA A 25 -10.68 6.50 27.01
N SER A 26 -11.14 7.33 26.07
CA SER A 26 -11.47 6.87 24.74
C SER A 26 -10.20 6.20 24.22
N THR A 27 -10.20 4.87 24.15
CA THR A 27 -9.20 4.14 23.36
C THR A 27 -9.36 4.66 21.95
N ALA A 28 -8.46 5.55 21.52
CA ALA A 28 -8.34 5.93 20.12
C ALA A 28 -8.08 4.61 19.38
N ARG A 29 -9.09 4.12 18.66
CA ARG A 29 -8.96 2.97 17.78
C ARG A 29 -7.90 3.33 16.75
N ALA A 30 -6.92 2.46 16.50
CA ALA A 30 -5.91 2.75 15.48
C ALA A 30 -6.62 3.07 14.18
N ALA A 31 -6.22 4.16 13.53
CA ALA A 31 -6.83 4.56 12.28
C ALA A 31 -6.55 3.46 11.25
N THR A 32 -7.59 2.79 10.78
CA THR A 32 -7.45 1.87 9.66
C THR A 32 -7.15 2.70 8.41
N LEU A 33 -5.94 2.55 7.89
CA LEU A 33 -5.46 3.27 6.71
C LEU A 33 -5.81 2.46 5.47
N CYS A 34 -6.85 2.88 4.76
CA CYS A 34 -7.26 2.26 3.51
C CYS A 34 -6.62 2.99 2.32
N PHE A 35 -5.99 2.22 1.44
CA PHE A 35 -5.27 2.73 0.29
C PHE A 35 -6.06 2.46 -0.97
N MET A 36 -6.32 3.53 -1.70
CA MET A 36 -7.11 3.47 -2.92
C MET A 36 -6.34 2.70 -3.99
N GLU A 37 -5.02 2.88 -4.07
CA GLU A 37 -4.12 2.27 -5.05
C GLU A 37 -4.22 0.74 -5.11
N THR A 38 -4.57 0.09 -3.99
CA THR A 38 -4.65 -1.37 -3.88
C THR A 38 -6.01 -1.89 -3.43
N GLY A 39 -6.91 -1.01 -2.97
CA GLY A 39 -8.19 -1.39 -2.35
C GLY A 39 -8.02 -2.15 -1.04
N GLN A 40 -6.84 -2.10 -0.43
CA GLN A 40 -6.52 -2.78 0.81
C GLN A 40 -6.32 -1.77 1.94
N CYS A 41 -6.49 -2.23 3.18
CA CYS A 41 -6.31 -1.41 4.35
C CYS A 41 -5.24 -2.00 5.27
N VAL A 42 -4.45 -1.13 5.88
CA VAL A 42 -3.63 -1.46 7.04
C VAL A 42 -4.39 -0.98 8.28
N GLY A 43 -5.06 -1.91 8.95
CA GLY A 43 -5.81 -1.66 10.18
C GLY A 43 -5.15 -2.28 11.39
N ASP A 44 -5.87 -2.30 12.52
CA ASP A 44 -5.44 -3.03 13.71
C ASP A 44 -5.08 -4.50 13.36
N PRO A 45 -3.93 -5.03 13.81
CA PRO A 45 -2.97 -4.42 14.74
C PRO A 45 -1.83 -3.62 14.07
N PHE A 46 -1.76 -3.58 12.74
CA PHE A 46 -0.60 -3.10 11.99
C PHE A 46 -0.61 -1.60 11.64
N GLY A 47 -1.76 -0.92 11.76
CA GLY A 47 -1.93 0.48 11.33
C GLY A 47 -0.91 1.44 11.95
N ASP A 48 -0.88 1.51 13.28
CA ASP A 48 0.04 2.39 14.02
C ASP A 48 1.50 2.00 13.79
N PHE A 49 1.78 0.69 13.72
CA PHE A 49 3.11 0.20 13.42
C PHE A 49 3.58 0.67 12.03
N TRP A 50 2.75 0.48 11.00
CA TRP A 50 3.09 0.91 9.65
C TRP A 50 3.34 2.41 9.59
N GLN A 51 2.47 3.23 10.23
CA GLN A 51 2.59 4.67 10.22
C GLN A 51 3.81 5.18 10.99
N GLY A 52 4.09 4.60 12.16
CA GLY A 52 5.21 5.00 13.02
C GLY A 52 6.58 4.59 12.49
N ASN A 53 6.65 3.53 11.67
CA ASN A 53 7.91 2.94 11.23
C ASN A 53 8.27 3.27 9.76
N GLY A 54 7.81 4.42 9.26
CA GLY A 54 8.20 4.95 7.94
C GLY A 54 7.18 4.74 6.81
N GLY A 55 6.06 4.06 7.07
CA GLY A 55 4.88 4.04 6.20
C GLY A 55 5.16 3.72 4.73
N LEU A 56 4.62 4.54 3.83
CA LEU A 56 4.64 4.28 2.39
C LEU A 56 6.06 4.22 1.78
N PRO A 57 6.99 5.14 2.09
CA PRO A 57 8.37 5.05 1.61
C PRO A 57 9.10 3.75 1.96
N VAL A 58 8.83 3.19 3.14
CA VAL A 58 9.53 2.01 3.67
C VAL A 58 8.80 0.72 3.28
N PHE A 59 7.51 0.62 3.56
CA PHE A 59 6.77 -0.64 3.38
C PHE A 59 5.94 -0.68 2.09
N GLY A 60 5.61 0.47 1.52
CA GLY A 60 4.69 0.58 0.39
C GLY A 60 3.22 0.30 0.75
N PHE A 61 2.40 0.15 -0.29
CA PHE A 61 0.97 -0.11 -0.12
C PHE A 61 0.67 -1.54 0.35
N PRO A 62 -0.42 -1.79 1.10
CA PRO A 62 -0.90 -3.16 1.33
C PRO A 62 -1.31 -3.82 0.02
N ILE A 63 -0.87 -5.07 -0.21
CA ILE A 63 -1.15 -5.78 -1.47
C ILE A 63 -2.31 -6.77 -1.37
N VAL A 64 -2.60 -7.27 -0.16
CA VAL A 64 -3.78 -8.09 0.16
C VAL A 64 -4.33 -7.70 1.52
N ALA A 65 -5.52 -8.19 1.87
CA ALA A 65 -6.03 -8.07 3.24
C ALA A 65 -5.16 -8.89 4.19
N MET A 66 -5.28 -8.66 5.50
CA MET A 66 -4.61 -9.48 6.50
C MET A 66 -5.00 -10.95 6.33
N ILE A 67 -4.02 -11.85 6.35
CA ILE A 67 -4.23 -13.30 6.19
C ILE A 67 -3.53 -14.06 7.31
N PRO A 68 -4.14 -15.13 7.86
CA PRO A 68 -3.42 -16.08 8.68
C PRO A 68 -2.51 -16.93 7.77
N GLU A 69 -1.22 -16.94 8.02
CA GLU A 69 -0.27 -17.77 7.27
C GLU A 69 0.79 -18.40 8.17
N ALA A 70 1.29 -19.56 7.76
CA ALA A 70 2.39 -20.21 8.46
C ALA A 70 3.69 -19.47 8.18
N ASN A 71 4.37 -19.03 9.22
CA ASN A 71 5.73 -18.52 9.13
C ASN A 71 6.64 -19.66 8.67
N VAL A 72 7.40 -19.43 7.59
CA VAL A 72 8.20 -20.46 6.91
C VAL A 72 9.32 -21.02 7.78
N ASP A 73 9.80 -20.25 8.75
CA ASP A 73 10.93 -20.63 9.61
C ASP A 73 10.48 -21.47 10.82
N THR A 74 9.32 -21.13 11.39
CA THR A 74 8.83 -21.71 12.65
C THR A 74 7.67 -22.70 12.45
N GLY A 75 7.01 -22.66 11.29
CA GLY A 75 5.77 -23.40 11.00
C GLY A 75 4.55 -22.91 11.77
N ARG A 76 4.67 -21.87 12.61
CA ARG A 76 3.57 -21.30 13.38
C ARG A 76 2.73 -20.38 12.52
N THR A 77 1.41 -20.41 12.70
CA THR A 77 0.51 -19.50 11.99
C THR A 77 0.45 -18.15 12.70
N HIS A 78 0.76 -17.09 11.95
CA HIS A 78 0.64 -15.70 12.39
C HIS A 78 -0.37 -14.97 11.50
N VAL A 79 -1.06 -13.97 12.05
CA VAL A 79 -1.78 -13.01 11.20
C VAL A 79 -0.72 -12.14 10.55
N ALA A 80 -0.76 -12.05 9.22
CA ALA A 80 0.19 -11.28 8.44
C ALA A 80 -0.50 -10.23 7.57
N GLN A 81 0.15 -9.08 7.42
CA GLN A 81 -0.21 -8.04 6.46
C GLN A 81 0.91 -7.92 5.43
N TRP A 82 0.63 -8.36 4.20
CA TRP A 82 1.54 -8.17 3.08
C TRP A 82 1.42 -6.77 2.51
N LEU A 83 2.58 -6.16 2.28
CA LEU A 83 2.77 -4.83 1.73
C LEU A 83 3.65 -4.95 0.46
N GLU A 84 3.83 -3.88 -0.29
CA GLU A 84 4.61 -3.95 -1.54
C GLU A 84 6.06 -4.37 -1.29
N ARG A 85 6.65 -3.92 -0.17
CA ARG A 85 8.08 -4.12 0.13
C ARG A 85 8.35 -5.06 1.28
N GLU A 86 7.34 -5.38 2.09
CA GLU A 86 7.51 -6.12 3.34
C GLU A 86 6.27 -6.95 3.70
N ARG A 87 6.43 -7.89 4.63
CA ARG A 87 5.36 -8.58 5.35
C ARG A 87 5.46 -8.28 6.84
N LEU A 88 4.38 -7.78 7.42
CA LEU A 88 4.25 -7.62 8.88
C LEU A 88 3.56 -8.86 9.46
N GLU A 89 4.09 -9.38 10.56
CA GLU A 89 3.59 -10.59 11.25
C GLU A 89 3.25 -10.26 12.71
N LEU A 90 2.07 -10.67 13.18
CA LEU A 90 1.65 -10.49 14.56
C LEU A 90 2.13 -11.65 15.45
N HIS A 91 2.88 -11.31 16.49
CA HIS A 91 3.40 -12.20 17.52
C HIS A 91 2.88 -11.77 18.90
N PRO A 92 1.63 -12.09 19.26
CA PRO A 92 1.01 -11.63 20.50
C PRO A 92 1.69 -12.19 21.76
N GLU A 93 2.49 -13.25 21.62
CA GLU A 93 3.32 -13.82 22.69
C GLU A 93 4.49 -12.92 23.09
N ASN A 94 4.90 -12.00 22.22
CA ASN A 94 6.00 -11.07 22.48
C ASN A 94 5.49 -9.80 23.16
N ARG A 95 6.30 -9.27 24.08
CA ARG A 95 6.04 -7.94 24.66
C ARG A 95 6.38 -6.85 23.64
N GLN A 96 5.63 -5.75 23.69
CA GLN A 96 5.96 -4.53 22.94
C GLN A 96 7.41 -4.09 23.21
N PRO A 97 8.14 -3.59 22.20
CA PRO A 97 7.71 -3.29 20.83
C PRO A 97 7.75 -4.49 19.85
N TYR A 98 8.05 -5.71 20.31
CA TYR A 98 8.29 -6.89 19.46
C TYR A 98 7.04 -7.72 19.13
N ALA A 99 5.86 -7.16 19.40
CA ALA A 99 4.60 -7.83 19.08
C ALA A 99 4.32 -7.88 17.57
N ILE A 100 4.97 -7.02 16.78
CA ILE A 100 4.94 -7.05 15.32
C ILE A 100 6.37 -7.24 14.84
N LEU A 101 6.59 -8.28 14.04
CA LEU A 101 7.87 -8.59 13.42
C LEU A 101 7.74 -8.52 11.90
N LEU A 102 8.87 -8.35 11.22
CA LEU A 102 8.96 -8.35 9.77
C LEU A 102 9.44 -9.71 9.27
N GLY A 103 8.83 -10.18 8.19
CA GLY A 103 9.26 -11.36 7.47
C GLY A 103 10.69 -11.20 6.93
N ARG A 104 11.39 -12.32 6.72
CA ARG A 104 12.76 -12.30 6.17
C ARG A 104 12.71 -12.35 4.65
N LEU A 105 12.03 -11.39 4.03
CA LEU A 105 11.67 -11.47 2.62
C LEU A 105 12.89 -11.48 1.68
N GLY A 106 14.04 -10.95 2.09
CA GLY A 106 15.27 -11.07 1.30
C GLY A 106 15.78 -12.51 1.27
N VAL A 107 15.75 -13.21 2.41
CA VAL A 107 16.07 -14.65 2.50
C VAL A 107 15.07 -15.47 1.67
N GLU A 108 13.78 -15.25 1.89
CA GLU A 108 12.70 -15.99 1.22
C GLU A 108 12.78 -15.82 -0.30
N ARG A 109 12.94 -14.59 -0.78
CA ARG A 109 12.98 -14.31 -2.23
C ARG A 109 14.23 -14.89 -2.89
N LEU A 110 15.40 -14.79 -2.26
CA LEU A 110 16.61 -15.45 -2.76
C LEU A 110 16.41 -16.96 -2.85
N GLY A 111 15.76 -17.57 -1.85
CA GLY A 111 15.38 -18.99 -1.87
C GLY A 111 14.44 -19.34 -3.04
N GLN A 112 13.39 -18.54 -3.28
CA GLN A 112 12.49 -18.73 -4.43
C GLN A 112 13.22 -18.64 -5.79
N LEU A 113 14.27 -17.82 -5.86
CA LEU A 113 15.12 -17.68 -7.05
C LEU A 113 16.19 -18.78 -7.16
N GLY A 114 16.23 -19.74 -6.22
CA GLY A 114 17.24 -20.79 -6.18
C GLY A 114 18.65 -20.27 -5.85
N ARG A 115 18.76 -19.10 -5.20
CA ARG A 115 20.02 -18.47 -4.81
C ARG A 115 20.29 -18.73 -3.32
N ASP A 116 21.26 -19.60 -3.04
CA ASP A 116 21.71 -19.83 -1.67
C ASP A 116 22.68 -18.71 -1.24
N TRP A 117 22.15 -17.74 -0.49
CA TRP A 117 22.91 -16.59 0.00
C TRP A 117 24.08 -16.98 0.92
N THR A 118 24.04 -18.16 1.56
CA THR A 118 25.13 -18.60 2.43
C THR A 118 26.40 -18.96 1.65
N THR A 119 26.28 -19.13 0.34
CA THR A 119 27.39 -19.40 -0.59
C THR A 119 27.93 -18.15 -1.29
N PHE A 120 27.34 -16.98 -1.04
CA PHE A 120 27.80 -15.75 -1.67
C PHE A 120 29.22 -15.37 -1.23
N PRO A 121 30.01 -14.69 -2.10
CA PRO A 121 31.31 -14.16 -1.73
C PRO A 121 31.21 -13.26 -0.50
N ARG A 122 32.12 -13.43 0.46
CA ARG A 122 32.14 -12.65 1.70
C ARG A 122 33.00 -11.39 1.55
N ALA A 123 32.67 -10.36 2.32
CA ALA A 123 33.50 -9.17 2.44
C ALA A 123 34.84 -9.49 3.12
N ASN A 124 35.82 -8.63 2.89
CA ASN A 124 37.01 -8.59 3.75
C ASN A 124 36.58 -8.16 5.17
N ALA A 125 37.05 -8.86 6.20
CA ALA A 125 36.70 -8.56 7.60
C ALA A 125 37.14 -7.16 8.08
N SER A 126 38.05 -6.50 7.36
CA SER A 126 38.45 -5.11 7.59
C SER A 126 37.64 -4.08 6.79
N ALA A 127 36.64 -4.50 6.02
CA ALA A 127 35.77 -3.58 5.29
C ALA A 127 34.96 -2.70 6.26
N PRO A 128 34.69 -1.43 5.91
CA PRO A 128 33.73 -0.61 6.65
C PRO A 128 32.36 -1.28 6.71
N HIS A 129 31.64 -1.10 7.82
CA HIS A 129 30.27 -1.63 8.00
C HIS A 129 30.17 -3.16 7.83
N TYR A 130 31.25 -3.87 8.19
CA TYR A 130 31.32 -5.33 8.19
C TYR A 130 30.54 -5.94 9.37
N TYR A 131 29.74 -6.95 9.06
CA TYR A 131 28.98 -7.73 10.01
C TYR A 131 29.51 -9.17 10.07
N ALA A 132 30.20 -9.51 11.16
CA ALA A 132 30.79 -10.84 11.35
C ALA A 132 29.75 -11.98 11.37
N VAL A 133 28.50 -11.67 11.75
CA VAL A 133 27.38 -12.64 11.82
C VAL A 133 27.08 -13.24 10.44
N THR A 134 27.13 -12.43 9.37
CA THR A 134 26.87 -12.89 7.99
C THR A 134 28.13 -12.89 7.12
N GLY A 135 29.22 -12.27 7.57
CA GLY A 135 30.44 -12.12 6.79
C GLY A 135 30.34 -11.13 5.64
N HIS A 136 29.33 -10.24 5.66
CA HIS A 136 29.10 -9.23 4.63
C HIS A 136 29.29 -7.81 5.16
N ALA A 137 29.56 -6.88 4.25
CA ALA A 137 29.67 -5.46 4.57
C ALA A 137 28.61 -4.65 3.81
N ILE A 138 28.02 -3.64 4.46
CA ILE A 138 27.10 -2.73 3.80
C ILE A 138 27.89 -1.80 2.87
N ALA A 139 27.49 -1.73 1.61
CA ALA A 139 28.18 -0.91 0.63
C ALA A 139 28.09 0.59 1.00
N PRO A 140 29.12 1.41 0.72
CA PRO A 140 29.10 2.85 1.02
C PRO A 140 27.90 3.60 0.43
N GLN A 141 27.39 3.15 -0.73
CA GLN A 141 26.21 3.71 -1.40
C GLN A 141 24.91 3.53 -0.59
N PHE A 142 24.88 2.51 0.27
CA PHE A 142 23.70 2.11 1.03
C PHE A 142 23.80 2.41 2.53
N TRP A 143 25.00 2.66 3.05
CA TRP A 143 25.25 2.81 4.48
C TRP A 143 24.41 3.93 5.10
N GLU A 144 24.41 5.14 4.52
CA GLU A 144 23.68 6.28 5.07
C GLU A 144 22.16 6.07 5.04
N TYR A 145 21.64 5.36 4.02
CA TYR A 145 20.22 4.99 4.00
C TYR A 145 19.92 3.94 5.07
N TRP A 146 20.74 2.88 5.17
CA TRP A 146 20.52 1.80 6.12
C TRP A 146 20.54 2.30 7.57
N ARG A 147 21.56 3.08 7.95
CA ARG A 147 21.71 3.64 9.31
C ARG A 147 20.73 4.76 9.62
N GLY A 148 20.07 5.30 8.59
CA GLY A 148 19.17 6.45 8.63
C GLY A 148 17.70 6.06 8.70
N HIS A 149 17.38 4.76 8.62
CA HIS A 149 16.04 4.22 8.82
C HIS A 149 16.07 3.03 9.79
N GLY A 150 14.99 2.84 10.53
CA GLY A 150 14.80 1.70 11.42
C GLY A 150 13.41 1.70 12.05
N LEU A 151 13.12 0.64 12.80
CA LEU A 151 11.87 0.57 13.57
C LEU A 151 11.99 1.42 14.84
N ASP A 152 10.93 2.09 15.29
CA ASP A 152 10.86 2.71 16.61
C ASP A 152 10.77 1.62 17.68
N LEU A 153 11.88 1.39 18.35
CA LEU A 153 11.99 0.43 19.46
C LEU A 153 12.22 1.14 20.79
N GLY A 154 11.94 2.44 20.86
CA GLY A 154 12.05 3.28 22.05
C GLY A 154 13.46 3.81 22.34
N ASP A 155 14.40 3.72 21.40
CA ASP A 155 15.75 4.27 21.60
C ASP A 155 15.76 5.80 21.42
N GLN A 156 16.75 6.48 22.03
CA GLN A 156 16.91 7.91 21.85
C GLN A 156 17.58 8.19 20.49
N GLY A 157 16.75 8.52 19.50
CA GLY A 157 17.20 8.66 18.12
C GLY A 157 17.47 7.29 17.49
N LEU A 158 17.81 7.29 16.20
CA LEU A 158 17.91 6.05 15.46
C LEU A 158 19.16 5.25 15.84
N SER A 159 18.94 4.01 16.32
CA SER A 159 20.01 3.11 16.71
C SER A 159 20.30 2.01 15.67
N GLU A 160 21.48 1.41 15.74
CA GLU A 160 21.83 0.26 14.87
C GLU A 160 20.86 -0.91 15.04
N ARG A 161 20.35 -1.12 16.26
CA ARG A 161 19.37 -2.17 16.56
C ARG A 161 18.05 -1.92 15.83
N GLU A 162 17.65 -0.66 15.71
CA GLU A 162 16.44 -0.25 15.01
C GLU A 162 16.58 -0.44 13.49
N SER A 163 17.74 -0.10 12.92
CA SER A 163 18.07 -0.39 11.52
C SER A 163 18.13 -1.90 11.24
N LEU A 164 18.75 -2.68 12.14
CA LEU A 164 18.75 -4.14 12.06
C LEU A 164 17.35 -4.73 12.16
N ALA A 165 16.48 -4.17 12.99
CA ALA A 165 15.11 -4.66 13.11
C ALA A 165 14.29 -4.41 11.84
N LEU A 166 14.55 -3.29 11.13
CA LEU A 166 13.88 -2.97 9.87
C LEU A 166 14.43 -3.77 8.69
N PHE A 167 15.74 -3.75 8.45
CA PHE A 167 16.33 -4.32 7.23
C PHE A 167 17.01 -5.67 7.45
N GLY A 168 17.48 -5.92 8.68
CA GLY A 168 18.35 -7.03 9.02
C GLY A 168 19.79 -6.89 8.52
N TYR A 169 20.54 -7.97 8.66
CA TYR A 169 21.94 -8.03 8.24
C TYR A 169 22.08 -8.07 6.71
N PRO A 170 23.20 -7.57 6.15
CA PRO A 170 23.51 -7.77 4.74
C PRO A 170 23.73 -9.27 4.44
N LEU A 171 23.17 -9.73 3.33
CA LEU A 171 23.24 -11.11 2.84
C LEU A 171 24.12 -11.27 1.61
N SER A 172 24.54 -10.16 0.99
CA SER A 172 25.39 -10.16 -0.20
C SER A 172 26.35 -8.98 -0.18
N GLU A 173 27.41 -9.04 -0.99
CA GLU A 173 28.10 -7.85 -1.45
C GLU A 173 27.24 -7.11 -2.51
N PRO A 174 27.48 -5.81 -2.77
CA PRO A 174 26.75 -5.10 -3.81
C PRO A 174 27.12 -5.63 -5.20
N SER A 175 26.12 -5.82 -6.07
CA SER A 175 26.32 -6.26 -7.45
C SER A 175 25.30 -5.62 -8.39
N MET A 176 25.62 -5.48 -9.68
CA MET A 176 24.66 -4.97 -10.66
C MET A 176 23.62 -6.06 -10.98
N GLU A 177 22.36 -5.81 -10.67
CA GLU A 177 21.25 -6.72 -10.95
C GLU A 177 20.18 -6.02 -11.82
N ARG A 178 19.42 -6.82 -12.59
CA ARG A 178 18.26 -6.31 -13.32
C ARG A 178 17.05 -6.34 -12.40
N ASN A 179 16.45 -5.18 -12.12
CA ASN A 179 15.27 -5.08 -11.26
C ASN A 179 13.97 -5.39 -12.02
N GLN A 180 12.82 -5.35 -11.33
CA GLN A 180 11.51 -5.62 -11.91
C GLN A 180 11.07 -4.60 -12.97
N ALA A 181 11.58 -3.37 -12.91
CA ALA A 181 11.33 -2.36 -13.94
C ALA A 181 12.14 -2.62 -15.22
N GLY A 182 13.13 -3.52 -15.16
CA GLY A 182 14.01 -3.88 -16.25
C GLY A 182 15.32 -3.10 -16.28
N ASP A 183 15.52 -2.19 -15.34
CA ASP A 183 16.74 -1.41 -15.17
C ASP A 183 17.85 -2.27 -14.59
N THR A 184 19.10 -1.98 -14.95
CA THR A 184 20.27 -2.60 -14.30
C THR A 184 20.83 -1.63 -13.28
N VAL A 185 20.71 -1.97 -12.00
CA VAL A 185 21.04 -1.10 -10.87
C VAL A 185 21.99 -1.79 -9.90
N LEU A 186 22.79 -1.02 -9.17
CA LEU A 186 23.59 -1.60 -8.09
C LEU A 186 22.61 -2.04 -6.99
N THR A 187 22.72 -3.30 -6.58
CA THR A 187 21.80 -3.96 -5.69
C THR A 187 22.55 -4.65 -4.56
N GLN A 188 22.01 -4.55 -3.34
CA GLN A 188 22.48 -5.33 -2.20
C GLN A 188 21.29 -5.96 -1.47
N TRP A 189 21.43 -7.23 -1.11
CA TRP A 189 20.41 -8.00 -0.40
C TRP A 189 20.66 -7.96 1.11
N PHE A 190 19.58 -7.87 1.87
CA PHE A 190 19.52 -7.89 3.32
C PHE A 190 18.50 -8.94 3.77
N GLU A 191 18.45 -9.29 5.05
CA GLU A 191 17.51 -10.31 5.54
C GLU A 191 16.05 -9.98 5.20
N ARG A 192 15.67 -8.70 5.28
CA ARG A 192 14.28 -8.23 5.12
C ARG A 192 14.07 -7.31 3.92
N ALA A 193 15.16 -6.85 3.28
CA ALA A 193 15.08 -5.87 2.21
C ALA A 193 16.04 -6.16 1.05
N ARG A 194 15.75 -5.54 -0.10
CA ARG A 194 16.69 -5.40 -1.22
C ARG A 194 16.84 -3.92 -1.53
N PHE A 195 18.06 -3.41 -1.46
CA PHE A 195 18.34 -2.02 -1.76
C PHE A 195 18.78 -1.89 -3.21
N GLU A 196 18.32 -0.84 -3.88
CA GLU A 196 18.60 -0.51 -5.28
C GLU A 196 19.12 0.93 -5.35
N TYR A 197 20.29 1.13 -5.96
CA TYR A 197 20.91 2.44 -6.10
C TYR A 197 20.59 3.08 -7.45
N HIS A 198 20.03 4.29 -7.41
CA HIS A 198 19.59 5.08 -8.55
C HIS A 198 20.29 6.46 -8.49
N PRO A 199 21.53 6.60 -9.00
CA PRO A 199 22.31 7.83 -8.86
C PRO A 199 21.69 9.05 -9.53
N ASP A 200 20.87 8.82 -10.57
CA ASP A 200 20.21 9.87 -11.35
C ASP A 200 18.95 10.42 -10.65
N ASN A 201 18.47 9.76 -9.59
CA ASN A 201 17.38 10.28 -8.78
C ASN A 201 17.85 11.46 -7.90
N PRO A 202 16.98 12.43 -7.60
CA PRO A 202 17.27 13.44 -6.60
C PRO A 202 17.33 12.81 -5.21
N GLU A 203 18.12 13.41 -4.31
CA GLU A 203 18.04 13.07 -2.89
C GLU A 203 16.62 13.33 -2.34
N PRO A 204 16.12 12.50 -1.41
CA PRO A 204 16.75 11.33 -0.79
C PRO A 204 16.52 10.01 -1.56
N TYR A 205 15.99 10.05 -2.79
CA TYR A 205 15.48 8.89 -3.52
C TYR A 205 16.53 8.12 -4.32
N LYS A 206 17.82 8.28 -3.99
CA LYS A 206 18.90 7.53 -4.63
C LYS A 206 19.00 6.10 -4.15
N VAL A 207 18.46 5.77 -2.98
CA VAL A 207 18.30 4.39 -2.52
C VAL A 207 16.81 4.10 -2.48
N LEU A 208 16.40 3.09 -3.24
CA LEU A 208 15.03 2.57 -3.25
C LEU A 208 15.02 1.14 -2.74
N LEU A 209 13.90 0.75 -2.14
CA LEU A 209 13.66 -0.62 -1.71
C LEU A 209 12.90 -1.37 -2.80
N GLY A 210 13.43 -2.56 -3.15
CA GLY A 210 12.78 -3.51 -4.05
C GLY A 210 11.42 -3.94 -3.49
N LEU A 211 10.50 -4.33 -4.37
CA LEU A 211 9.11 -4.67 -4.02
C LEU A 211 9.01 -6.12 -3.52
N LEU A 212 9.82 -6.49 -2.53
CA LEU A 212 9.97 -7.89 -2.12
C LEU A 212 8.66 -8.53 -1.67
N GLY A 213 7.76 -7.79 -1.02
CA GLY A 213 6.44 -8.31 -0.66
C GLY A 213 5.61 -8.71 -1.88
N ARG A 214 5.56 -7.84 -2.90
CA ARG A 214 4.88 -8.14 -4.18
C ARG A 214 5.58 -9.26 -4.95
N GLU A 215 6.91 -9.27 -4.99
CA GLU A 215 7.69 -10.26 -5.73
C GLU A 215 7.57 -11.67 -5.12
N THR A 216 7.54 -11.75 -3.78
CA THR A 216 7.45 -13.01 -3.04
C THR A 216 6.05 -13.60 -3.12
N MET A 217 5.01 -12.76 -2.99
CA MET A 217 3.60 -13.17 -3.15
C MET A 217 3.22 -13.49 -4.60
N GLY A 218 3.68 -12.68 -5.56
CA GLY A 218 3.35 -12.80 -6.98
C GLY A 218 3.90 -14.06 -7.67
N ALA A 219 4.79 -14.80 -7.01
CA ALA A 219 5.16 -16.16 -7.41
C ALA A 219 4.00 -17.18 -7.24
N GLY A 220 2.90 -16.79 -6.59
CA GLY A 220 1.62 -17.49 -6.52
C GLY A 220 0.45 -16.61 -6.98
N ASN A 221 0.06 -16.74 -8.24
CA ASN A 221 -1.24 -16.39 -8.86
C ASN A 221 -1.97 -15.09 -8.40
N PRO A 222 -2.08 -14.02 -9.23
CA PRO A 222 -2.88 -12.81 -8.94
C PRO A 222 -4.41 -13.04 -8.80
N ALA A 223 -4.90 -14.27 -8.96
CA ALA A 223 -6.31 -14.63 -8.77
C ALA A 223 -6.81 -14.56 -7.30
N ALA A 224 -5.92 -14.34 -6.32
CA ALA A 224 -6.23 -14.41 -4.90
C ALA A 224 -6.65 -13.08 -4.22
N SER A 225 -6.75 -11.95 -4.93
CA SER A 225 -7.37 -10.76 -4.32
C SER A 225 -8.88 -11.01 -4.13
N PRO A 226 -9.46 -10.83 -2.94
CA PRO A 226 -10.89 -11.05 -2.72
C PRO A 226 -11.74 -10.16 -3.65
N ARG A 227 -12.98 -10.57 -3.90
CA ARG A 227 -13.96 -9.74 -4.62
C ARG A 227 -14.19 -8.45 -3.82
N TYR A 228 -13.69 -7.33 -4.32
CA TYR A 228 -13.87 -5.99 -3.72
C TYR A 228 -15.03 -5.28 -4.43
N GLU A 229 -16.05 -4.88 -3.67
CA GLU A 229 -17.28 -4.23 -4.16
C GLU A 229 -17.64 -3.07 -3.23
N ASP A 230 -17.26 -1.86 -3.62
CA ASP A 230 -17.65 -0.62 -2.96
C ASP A 230 -17.91 0.45 -4.02
N ARG A 231 -19.16 0.90 -4.08
CA ARG A 231 -19.62 1.94 -5.01
C ARG A 231 -20.19 3.16 -4.29
N MET A 232 -19.92 3.27 -2.98
CA MET A 232 -20.41 4.39 -2.17
C MET A 232 -19.63 5.68 -2.43
N GLY A 233 -18.44 5.58 -3.03
CA GLY A 233 -17.63 6.72 -3.43
C GLY A 233 -17.04 6.59 -4.82
N VAL A 234 -16.61 7.74 -5.35
CA VAL A 234 -16.10 7.89 -6.72
C VAL A 234 -14.84 7.06 -6.95
N ALA A 235 -13.86 7.20 -6.06
CA ALA A 235 -12.60 6.45 -6.16
C ALA A 235 -12.85 4.96 -5.93
N GLN A 236 -13.65 4.60 -4.92
CA GLN A 236 -14.00 3.22 -4.59
C GLN A 236 -14.63 2.48 -5.77
N THR A 237 -15.50 3.17 -6.53
CA THR A 237 -16.12 2.63 -7.74
C THR A 237 -15.09 2.32 -8.83
N MET A 238 -14.14 3.25 -9.07
CA MET A 238 -13.04 3.05 -10.02
C MET A 238 -12.18 1.84 -9.66
N LEU A 239 -11.90 1.66 -8.37
CA LEU A 239 -11.09 0.55 -7.86
C LEU A 239 -11.82 -0.79 -7.92
N SER A 240 -13.10 -0.80 -7.55
CA SER A 240 -13.97 -1.97 -7.65
C SER A 240 -14.12 -2.43 -9.10
N TYR A 241 -14.22 -1.50 -10.05
CA TYR A 241 -14.21 -1.79 -11.48
C TYR A 241 -12.91 -2.47 -11.94
N TYR A 242 -11.74 -1.91 -11.61
CA TYR A 242 -10.45 -2.52 -12.01
C TYR A 242 -10.11 -3.81 -11.24
N ASN A 243 -10.61 -3.98 -10.02
CA ASN A 243 -10.59 -5.27 -9.33
C ASN A 243 -11.39 -6.33 -10.10
N ALA A 244 -12.57 -6.00 -10.61
CA ALA A 244 -13.37 -6.91 -11.45
C ALA A 244 -12.65 -7.28 -12.75
N VAL A 245 -11.98 -6.32 -13.40
CA VAL A 245 -11.14 -6.57 -14.60
C VAL A 245 -9.99 -7.52 -14.27
N ASN A 246 -9.25 -7.29 -13.19
CA ASN A 246 -8.11 -8.12 -12.78
C ASN A 246 -8.54 -9.55 -12.42
N ARG A 247 -9.73 -9.71 -11.83
CA ARG A 247 -10.33 -11.01 -11.50
C ARG A 247 -10.98 -11.72 -12.69
N LYS A 248 -10.93 -11.15 -13.89
CA LYS A 248 -11.60 -11.67 -15.10
C LYS A 248 -13.13 -11.76 -14.95
N GLU A 249 -13.70 -11.01 -14.03
CA GLU A 249 -15.14 -10.93 -13.79
C GLU A 249 -15.74 -9.86 -14.72
N TYR A 250 -15.59 -10.04 -16.03
CA TYR A 250 -15.89 -9.00 -17.02
C TYR A 250 -17.36 -8.58 -17.02
N ARG A 251 -18.30 -9.50 -16.77
CA ARG A 251 -19.72 -9.15 -16.59
C ARG A 251 -19.93 -8.20 -15.42
N ARG A 252 -19.22 -8.43 -14.30
CA ARG A 252 -19.26 -7.55 -13.14
C ARG A 252 -18.71 -6.19 -13.52
N ALA A 253 -17.50 -6.12 -14.10
CA ALA A 253 -16.88 -4.88 -14.54
C ALA A 253 -17.76 -4.08 -15.52
N TYR A 254 -18.36 -4.76 -16.50
CA TYR A 254 -19.27 -4.16 -17.48
C TYR A 254 -20.51 -3.54 -16.81
N GLY A 255 -21.03 -4.16 -15.74
CA GLY A 255 -22.15 -3.64 -14.94
C GLY A 255 -21.85 -2.41 -14.08
N TYR A 256 -20.60 -1.93 -14.03
CA TYR A 256 -20.28 -0.63 -13.39
C TYR A 256 -20.71 0.54 -14.26
N TRP A 257 -20.93 0.31 -15.56
CA TRP A 257 -21.25 1.36 -16.52
C TRP A 257 -22.76 1.63 -16.62
N ASP A 258 -23.14 2.90 -16.76
CA ASP A 258 -24.54 3.32 -16.86
C ASP A 258 -25.25 2.78 -18.11
N ALA A 259 -24.61 2.95 -19.28
CA ALA A 259 -25.16 2.63 -20.58
C ALA A 259 -24.09 2.11 -21.56
N PRO A 260 -23.41 0.99 -21.23
CA PRO A 260 -22.35 0.46 -22.07
C PRO A 260 -22.91 -0.18 -23.36
N GLY A 261 -22.21 -0.02 -24.49
CA GLY A 261 -22.55 -0.69 -25.75
C GLY A 261 -23.86 -0.25 -26.43
N THR A 262 -24.38 0.94 -26.13
CA THR A 262 -25.60 1.47 -26.76
C THR A 262 -25.42 1.97 -28.20
N SER A 263 -24.17 2.23 -28.64
CA SER A 263 -23.83 2.66 -29.99
C SER A 263 -22.42 2.18 -30.39
N PRO A 264 -22.06 2.24 -31.70
CA PRO A 264 -20.72 1.88 -32.17
C PRO A 264 -19.57 2.69 -31.56
N THR A 265 -19.86 3.86 -30.97
CA THR A 265 -18.87 4.73 -30.32
C THR A 265 -19.05 4.77 -28.81
N SER A 266 -19.88 3.89 -28.23
CA SER A 266 -20.05 3.82 -26.78
C SER A 266 -18.73 3.49 -26.10
N THR A 267 -18.53 4.09 -24.92
CA THR A 267 -17.44 3.75 -24.02
C THR A 267 -18.05 3.21 -22.73
N PRO A 268 -17.86 1.91 -22.41
CA PRO A 268 -17.18 0.89 -23.20
C PRO A 268 -18.03 0.48 -24.43
N PRO A 269 -17.41 -0.18 -25.42
CA PRO A 269 -18.13 -0.78 -26.54
C PRO A 269 -19.04 -1.92 -26.07
N ASP A 270 -19.65 -2.65 -27.00
CA ASP A 270 -20.44 -3.85 -26.66
C ASP A 270 -19.64 -4.86 -25.82
N TYR A 271 -20.36 -5.72 -25.07
CA TYR A 271 -19.76 -6.66 -24.12
C TYR A 271 -18.69 -7.56 -24.74
N ALA A 272 -18.91 -8.08 -25.96
CA ALA A 272 -17.97 -8.99 -26.60
C ALA A 272 -16.67 -8.25 -26.96
N THR A 273 -16.78 -7.05 -27.50
CA THR A 273 -15.62 -6.18 -27.80
C THR A 273 -14.91 -5.76 -26.51
N PHE A 274 -15.65 -5.43 -25.44
CA PHE A 274 -15.10 -5.09 -24.14
C PHE A 274 -14.28 -6.23 -23.54
N GLU A 275 -14.83 -7.45 -23.49
CA GLU A 275 -14.16 -8.63 -22.96
C GLU A 275 -12.90 -8.97 -23.79
N GLN A 276 -13.02 -8.93 -25.13
CA GLN A 276 -11.92 -9.17 -26.04
C GLN A 276 -10.78 -8.16 -25.88
N GLY A 277 -11.08 -6.91 -25.54
CA GLY A 277 -10.08 -5.86 -25.26
C GLY A 277 -9.14 -6.20 -24.10
N TYR A 278 -9.54 -7.09 -23.18
CA TYR A 278 -8.73 -7.54 -22.05
C TYR A 278 -8.11 -8.93 -22.24
N ALA A 279 -8.22 -9.54 -23.43
CA ALA A 279 -7.79 -10.92 -23.68
C ALA A 279 -6.30 -11.16 -23.38
N THR A 280 -5.45 -10.17 -23.63
CA THR A 280 -4.01 -10.24 -23.36
C THR A 280 -3.60 -9.54 -22.07
N THR A 281 -4.53 -9.02 -21.28
CA THR A 281 -4.22 -8.32 -20.04
C THR A 281 -3.98 -9.32 -18.92
N ALA A 282 -2.80 -9.34 -18.29
CA ALA A 282 -2.55 -10.11 -17.08
C ALA A 282 -3.05 -9.37 -15.84
N TYR A 283 -2.71 -8.09 -15.73
CA TYR A 283 -3.01 -7.25 -14.56
C TYR A 283 -3.12 -5.78 -14.95
N VAL A 284 -3.91 -5.03 -14.21
CA VAL A 284 -4.10 -3.58 -14.36
C VAL A 284 -3.87 -2.92 -13.00
N ALA A 285 -2.89 -2.02 -12.92
CA ALA A 285 -2.77 -1.07 -11.83
C ALA A 285 -3.45 0.25 -12.26
N VAL A 286 -4.21 0.85 -11.35
CA VAL A 286 -4.87 2.14 -11.58
C VAL A 286 -4.40 3.16 -10.55
N THR A 287 -4.13 4.39 -11.00
CA THR A 287 -3.83 5.53 -10.13
C THR A 287 -4.78 6.65 -10.48
N THR A 288 -5.55 7.13 -9.50
CA THR A 288 -6.49 8.24 -9.68
C THR A 288 -5.92 9.52 -9.10
N GLY A 289 -6.10 10.64 -9.79
CA GLY A 289 -5.92 11.97 -9.23
C GLY A 289 -7.13 12.39 -8.38
N THR A 290 -7.06 13.58 -7.80
CA THR A 290 -8.16 14.15 -7.01
C THR A 290 -9.43 14.31 -7.87
N PRO A 291 -10.56 13.69 -7.50
CA PRO A 291 -11.81 13.87 -8.22
C PRO A 291 -12.33 15.30 -8.11
N SER A 292 -12.86 15.85 -9.19
CA SER A 292 -13.71 17.05 -9.14
C SER A 292 -15.17 16.64 -9.07
N LEU A 293 -15.92 17.24 -8.14
CA LEU A 293 -17.34 16.96 -7.93
C LEU A 293 -18.18 18.11 -8.46
N ASP A 294 -19.26 17.79 -9.15
CA ASP A 294 -20.28 18.72 -9.60
C ASP A 294 -21.67 18.15 -9.28
N ALA A 295 -22.56 18.97 -8.73
CA ALA A 295 -23.87 18.54 -8.28
C ALA A 295 -24.94 19.49 -8.84
N GLY A 296 -25.96 18.92 -9.49
CA GLY A 296 -27.03 19.69 -10.11
C GLY A 296 -28.32 18.90 -10.25
N ALA A 297 -29.44 19.50 -9.84
CA ALA A 297 -30.81 18.99 -10.05
C ALA A 297 -30.99 17.49 -9.67
N GLY A 298 -30.46 17.06 -8.53
CA GLY A 298 -30.60 15.68 -8.04
C GLY A 298 -29.62 14.68 -8.63
N ASN A 299 -28.69 15.11 -9.49
CA ASN A 299 -27.61 14.29 -10.03
C ASN A 299 -26.26 14.76 -9.48
N PHE A 300 -25.39 13.80 -9.22
CA PHE A 300 -24.01 14.03 -8.79
C PHE A 300 -23.07 13.45 -9.84
N TRP A 301 -22.14 14.28 -10.25
CA TRP A 301 -21.13 13.98 -11.24
C TRP A 301 -19.76 14.09 -10.63
N ALA A 302 -18.86 13.20 -11.02
CA ALA A 302 -17.47 13.27 -10.62
C ALA A 302 -16.56 13.05 -11.81
N THR A 303 -15.54 13.88 -11.97
CA THR A 303 -14.52 13.66 -13.00
C THR A 303 -13.21 13.27 -12.35
N VAL A 304 -12.61 12.17 -12.81
CA VAL A 304 -11.45 11.52 -12.18
C VAL A 304 -10.30 11.42 -13.17
N PRO A 305 -9.23 12.21 -13.00
CA PRO A 305 -7.96 11.98 -13.70
C PRO A 305 -7.45 10.58 -13.36
N THR A 306 -7.07 9.79 -14.35
CA THR A 306 -6.74 8.39 -14.16
C THR A 306 -5.55 8.01 -15.02
N VAL A 307 -4.60 7.28 -14.44
CA VAL A 307 -3.53 6.58 -15.13
C VAL A 307 -3.72 5.08 -14.92
N ILE A 308 -3.55 4.32 -15.99
CA ILE A 308 -3.74 2.88 -16.02
C ILE A 308 -2.43 2.27 -16.51
N VAL A 309 -1.89 1.33 -15.76
CA VAL A 309 -0.72 0.55 -16.14
C VAL A 309 -1.16 -0.90 -16.31
N ALA A 310 -1.32 -1.31 -17.56
CA ALA A 310 -1.66 -2.69 -17.91
C ALA A 310 -0.37 -3.49 -18.12
N THR A 311 -0.31 -4.67 -17.50
CA THR A 311 0.70 -5.69 -17.79
C THR A 311 0.04 -6.75 -18.63
N THR A 312 0.61 -7.06 -19.79
CA THR A 312 0.10 -8.12 -20.67
C THR A 312 0.53 -9.51 -20.16
N THR A 313 -0.12 -10.57 -20.65
CA THR A 313 0.27 -11.97 -20.37
C THR A 313 1.67 -12.32 -20.88
N GLY A 314 2.18 -11.57 -21.86
CA GLY A 314 3.58 -11.64 -22.32
C GLY A 314 4.56 -10.80 -21.51
N GLY A 315 4.13 -10.16 -20.41
CA GLY A 315 4.98 -9.33 -19.56
C GLY A 315 5.27 -7.91 -20.08
N ARG A 316 4.72 -7.52 -21.24
CA ARG A 316 4.83 -6.15 -21.74
C ARG A 316 4.00 -5.20 -20.89
N ARG A 317 4.57 -4.05 -20.53
CA ARG A 317 3.90 -2.94 -19.84
C ARG A 317 3.33 -1.94 -20.84
N GLU A 318 2.06 -1.60 -20.67
CA GLU A 318 1.31 -0.61 -21.45
C GLU A 318 0.74 0.43 -20.50
N VAL A 319 0.89 1.71 -20.84
CA VAL A 319 0.44 2.82 -19.99
C VAL A 319 -0.61 3.60 -20.74
N PHE A 320 -1.68 3.93 -20.03
CA PHE A 320 -2.77 4.77 -20.52
C PHE A 320 -3.04 5.88 -19.51
N SER A 321 -3.54 7.01 -19.99
CA SER A 321 -3.92 8.12 -19.13
C SER A 321 -5.12 8.85 -19.71
N GLY A 322 -5.96 9.40 -18.84
CA GLY A 322 -7.09 10.20 -19.25
C GLY A 322 -8.06 10.44 -18.12
N CYS A 323 -9.35 10.54 -18.43
CA CYS A 323 -10.35 11.00 -17.48
C CYS A 323 -11.58 10.10 -17.53
N TYR A 324 -12.07 9.72 -16.35
CA TYR A 324 -13.38 9.09 -16.18
C TYR A 324 -14.38 10.14 -15.71
N VAL A 325 -15.64 9.97 -16.11
CA VAL A 325 -16.77 10.66 -15.51
C VAL A 325 -17.69 9.63 -14.89
N LEU A 326 -17.98 9.82 -13.61
CA LEU A 326 -18.90 9.01 -12.83
C LEU A 326 -20.18 9.77 -12.55
N HIS A 327 -21.26 9.02 -12.37
CA HIS A 327 -22.60 9.52 -12.12
C HIS A 327 -23.24 8.79 -10.95
N HIS A 328 -24.00 9.52 -10.16
CA HIS A 328 -24.87 9.02 -9.08
C HIS A 328 -26.16 9.85 -9.10
N THR A 329 -27.30 9.25 -8.79
CA THR A 329 -28.57 9.96 -8.64
C THR A 329 -29.02 9.97 -7.18
N ASN A 330 -29.48 11.12 -6.68
CA ASN A 330 -29.99 11.25 -5.32
C ASN A 330 -31.18 10.27 -5.12
N PRO A 331 -31.22 9.49 -4.02
CA PRO A 331 -32.32 8.54 -3.78
C PRO A 331 -33.74 9.11 -3.81
N GLY A 332 -33.89 10.42 -3.54
CA GLY A 332 -35.19 11.09 -3.68
C GLY A 332 -35.69 11.22 -5.13
N ALA A 333 -34.84 10.99 -6.13
CA ALA A 333 -35.15 11.16 -7.55
C ALA A 333 -35.29 9.84 -8.32
N ASP A 334 -34.74 8.72 -7.81
CA ASP A 334 -34.86 7.39 -8.40
C ASP A 334 -35.04 6.34 -7.28
N PRO A 335 -36.17 5.61 -7.24
CA PRO A 335 -36.48 4.67 -6.16
C PRO A 335 -35.72 3.34 -6.26
N ARG A 336 -34.85 3.14 -7.27
CA ARG A 336 -34.05 1.91 -7.39
C ARG A 336 -33.01 1.80 -6.26
N PRO A 337 -32.84 0.62 -5.62
CA PRO A 337 -31.91 0.45 -4.51
C PRO A 337 -30.43 0.73 -4.84
N ASP A 338 -30.06 0.64 -6.12
CA ASP A 338 -28.71 0.89 -6.62
C ASP A 338 -28.54 2.29 -7.26
N ALA A 339 -29.59 3.13 -7.23
CA ALA A 339 -29.52 4.50 -7.76
C ALA A 339 -28.54 5.38 -6.97
N GLU A 340 -28.35 5.08 -5.69
CA GLU A 340 -27.41 5.75 -4.79
C GLU A 340 -25.95 5.30 -5.00
N LEU A 341 -25.69 4.35 -5.90
CA LEU A 341 -24.33 3.87 -6.16
C LEU A 341 -23.71 4.65 -7.30
N TRP A 342 -22.44 5.04 -7.15
CA TRP A 342 -21.68 5.63 -8.23
C TRP A 342 -21.52 4.63 -9.39
N LYS A 343 -21.68 5.12 -10.61
CA LYS A 343 -21.55 4.36 -11.86
C LYS A 343 -20.58 5.05 -12.80
N LEU A 344 -19.88 4.28 -13.62
CA LEU A 344 -19.05 4.80 -14.70
C LEU A 344 -19.97 5.27 -15.82
N ASN A 345 -19.94 6.56 -16.13
CA ASN A 345 -20.81 7.11 -17.16
C ASN A 345 -20.11 7.12 -18.52
N ARG A 346 -18.90 7.69 -18.55
CA ARG A 346 -18.09 7.85 -19.76
C ARG A 346 -16.61 7.98 -19.41
N ALA A 347 -15.73 7.75 -20.37
CA ALA A 347 -14.30 7.97 -20.19
C ALA A 347 -13.64 8.38 -21.52
N ARG A 348 -12.53 9.12 -21.41
CA ARG A 348 -11.54 9.28 -22.49
C ARG A 348 -10.20 8.84 -21.94
N ILE A 349 -9.68 7.75 -22.46
CA ILE A 349 -8.42 7.13 -22.03
C ILE A 349 -7.56 6.91 -23.27
N ASP A 350 -6.39 7.51 -23.28
CA ASP A 350 -5.46 7.45 -24.41
C ASP A 350 -4.19 6.71 -24.01
N ALA A 351 -3.53 6.08 -24.99
CA ALA A 351 -2.21 5.50 -24.77
C ALA A 351 -1.23 6.61 -24.37
N ALA A 352 -0.48 6.35 -23.31
CA ALA A 352 0.55 7.24 -22.78
C ALA A 352 1.94 6.65 -23.04
N ARG A 353 2.96 7.49 -22.89
CA ARG A 353 4.34 7.02 -23.00
C ARG A 353 4.64 6.00 -21.91
N SER A 354 5.20 4.86 -22.28
CA SER A 354 5.51 3.78 -21.34
C SER A 354 6.61 4.15 -20.35
N ASP A 355 7.46 5.13 -20.63
CA ASP A 355 8.54 5.58 -19.73
C ASP A 355 8.09 6.64 -18.71
N ALA A 356 6.88 7.20 -18.84
CA ALA A 356 6.38 8.23 -17.93
C ALA A 356 5.90 7.64 -16.59
N THR A 357 6.15 8.36 -15.50
CA THR A 357 5.65 7.99 -14.17
C THR A 357 4.16 8.33 -14.05
N PRO A 358 3.36 7.55 -13.28
CA PRO A 358 1.94 7.86 -13.07
C PRO A 358 1.70 9.25 -12.50
N ALA A 359 2.55 9.72 -11.58
CA ALA A 359 2.44 11.06 -11.00
C ALA A 359 2.64 12.17 -12.05
N ALA A 360 3.62 12.03 -12.95
CA ALA A 360 3.85 13.01 -14.01
C ALA A 360 2.68 13.06 -15.00
N LEU A 361 2.16 11.89 -15.38
CA LEU A 361 0.98 11.81 -16.25
C LEU A 361 -0.25 12.44 -15.59
N LEU A 362 -0.52 12.13 -14.31
CA LEU A 362 -1.63 12.72 -13.57
C LEU A 362 -1.54 14.24 -13.47
N ALA A 363 -0.35 14.79 -13.20
CA ALA A 363 -0.15 16.25 -13.12
C ALA A 363 -0.40 16.95 -14.47
N GLY A 364 -0.14 16.26 -15.58
CA GLY A 364 -0.37 16.75 -16.94
C GLY A 364 -1.83 16.71 -17.40
N LEU A 365 -2.68 15.91 -16.75
CA LEU A 365 -4.06 15.75 -17.17
C LEU A 365 -4.90 17.02 -16.92
N ARG A 366 -5.80 17.29 -17.86
CA ARG A 366 -6.82 18.34 -17.78
C ARG A 366 -8.17 17.68 -18.01
N CYS A 367 -8.87 17.41 -16.92
CA CYS A 367 -10.14 16.70 -16.96
C CYS A 367 -11.32 17.68 -16.88
N ASP A 368 -11.63 18.30 -18.01
CA ASP A 368 -12.86 19.08 -18.19
C ASP A 368 -14.00 18.14 -18.61
N PRO A 369 -15.08 18.00 -17.80
CA PRO A 369 -16.20 17.11 -18.09
C PRO A 369 -16.89 17.40 -19.43
N GLY A 370 -16.86 18.65 -19.91
CA GLY A 370 -17.46 19.05 -21.19
C GLY A 370 -16.68 18.59 -22.41
N THR A 371 -15.41 18.18 -22.24
CA THR A 371 -14.54 17.69 -23.31
C THR A 371 -14.56 16.17 -23.47
N ILE A 372 -15.31 15.47 -22.61
CA ILE A 372 -15.47 14.01 -22.63
C ILE A 372 -16.86 13.71 -23.19
N PRO A 373 -16.97 13.12 -24.39
CA PRO A 373 -18.26 12.96 -25.09
C PRO A 373 -19.28 12.23 -24.22
N PRO A 374 -20.52 12.74 -24.07
CA PRO A 374 -21.57 12.05 -23.33
C PRO A 374 -21.82 10.65 -23.93
N PRO A 375 -22.37 9.71 -23.14
CA PRO A 375 -22.84 8.45 -23.70
C PRO A 375 -23.80 8.74 -24.85
N ALA A 376 -23.70 7.97 -25.94
CA ALA A 376 -24.64 8.12 -27.04
C ALA A 376 -26.06 7.86 -26.50
N THR A 377 -26.92 8.87 -26.61
CA THR A 377 -28.35 8.73 -26.33
C THR A 377 -28.97 7.87 -27.42
N THR A 378 -29.65 6.81 -27.01
CA THR A 378 -30.46 5.95 -27.90
C THR A 378 -31.59 6.72 -28.56
#